data_AF-A0A535A225-F1
#
_entry.id   AF-A0A535A225-F1
#
_cell.length_a   1.000
_cell.length_b   1.000
_cell.length_c   1.000
_cell.angle_alpha   90.00
_cell.angle_beta   90.00
_cell.angle_gamma   90.00
#
_symmetry.space_group_name_H-M   'P 1'
#
loop_
_entity.id
_entity.type
_entity.pdbx_description
1 polymer ?
#
loop_
_entity_poly.entity_id
_entity_poly.type
_entity_poly.pdbx_seq_one_letter_code
_entity_poly.pdbx_strand_id
1 'polypeptide(L)'
;MGVVGRTVLGLALCAGSARAGDIYRSTDAAGRTVYSNGPGTPSDAGKARAPATSSSREGTDDFSTSASLRRQALERDLRASDHRLRDLDAQLATLARARMRNAGGSEATGGVRAPATDVRSDEEKALGAERDGLAQHVAEVRGAYAKLREEVAARLGGTPSWWIELSTRDHVSGRPESANAAR
;
A
#
# COMPACT_ATOMS: atom_id res chain seq x y z
N MET A 1 1.78 -47.60 -16.38
CA MET A 1 1.36 -46.40 -17.13
C MET A 1 0.43 -45.61 -16.23
N GLY A 2 0.59 -44.33 -15.87
CA GLY A 2 1.56 -43.29 -16.18
C GLY A 2 1.53 -42.24 -15.04
N VAL A 3 2.46 -41.30 -15.10
CA VAL A 3 3.00 -40.43 -14.04
C VAL A 3 2.13 -39.18 -13.74
N VAL A 4 2.50 -38.47 -12.66
CA VAL A 4 2.39 -37.02 -12.34
C VAL A 4 1.48 -36.78 -11.13
N GLY A 5 1.95 -36.41 -9.93
CA GLY A 5 3.02 -35.47 -9.59
C GLY A 5 2.39 -34.20 -9.02
N ARG A 6 1.97 -34.19 -7.74
CA ARG A 6 1.53 -32.98 -7.03
C ARG A 6 2.60 -32.54 -6.05
N THR A 7 3.42 -31.61 -6.49
CA THR A 7 4.36 -30.87 -5.64
C THR A 7 3.57 -29.81 -4.87
N VAL A 8 3.42 -29.99 -3.56
CA VAL A 8 2.94 -28.94 -2.65
C VAL A 8 4.15 -28.10 -2.26
N LEU A 9 4.27 -26.91 -2.85
CA LEU A 9 5.26 -25.92 -2.45
C LEU A 9 4.75 -25.21 -1.18
N GLY A 10 4.94 -25.87 -0.04
CA GLY A 10 4.75 -25.25 1.27
C GLY A 10 5.99 -24.44 1.61
N LEU A 11 5.94 -23.12 1.38
CA LEU A 11 6.99 -22.21 1.83
C LEU A 11 6.82 -21.95 3.35
N ALA A 12 7.21 -22.93 4.16
CA ALA A 12 7.46 -22.73 5.58
C ALA A 12 8.81 -22.02 5.72
N LEU A 13 8.81 -20.69 5.84
CA LEU A 13 9.97 -19.94 6.30
C LEU A 13 10.15 -20.23 7.79
N CYS A 14 11.00 -21.22 8.07
CA CYS A 14 11.53 -21.51 9.39
C CYS A 14 12.14 -20.23 9.98
N ALA A 15 11.53 -19.75 11.07
CA ALA A 15 12.23 -18.96 12.07
C ALA A 15 13.42 -19.78 12.60
N GLY A 16 14.64 -19.24 12.52
CA GLY A 16 15.83 -19.95 12.99
C GLY A 16 17.17 -19.27 12.74
N SER A 17 17.50 -18.33 13.62
CA SER A 17 18.84 -17.98 14.11
C SER A 17 19.95 -17.54 13.14
N ALA A 18 20.18 -16.22 13.10
CA ALA A 18 21.50 -15.64 13.36
C ALA A 18 21.31 -14.24 13.96
N ARG A 19 21.76 -14.00 15.20
CA ARG A 19 21.79 -12.66 15.77
C ARG A 19 22.76 -11.83 14.92
N ALA A 20 22.24 -10.85 14.17
CA ALA A 20 23.06 -9.76 13.71
C ALA A 20 23.53 -9.03 14.97
N GLY A 21 24.76 -9.33 15.41
CA GLY A 21 25.40 -8.52 16.43
C GLY A 21 25.63 -7.15 15.82
N ASP A 22 25.03 -6.11 16.40
CA ASP A 22 25.35 -4.74 16.03
C ASP A 22 26.85 -4.53 16.24
N ILE A 23 27.58 -4.30 15.15
CA ILE A 23 28.99 -3.94 15.21
C ILE A 23 29.01 -2.47 15.63
N TYR A 24 29.33 -2.22 16.90
CA TYR A 24 29.48 -0.85 17.38
C TYR A 24 30.79 -0.26 16.84
N ARG A 25 30.67 0.88 16.17
CA ARG A 25 31.81 1.65 15.67
C ARG A 25 32.11 2.77 16.66
N SER A 26 33.30 2.74 17.25
CA SER A 26 33.79 3.83 18.11
C SER A 26 35.18 4.29 17.66
N THR A 27 35.53 5.52 18.03
CA THR A 27 36.85 6.10 17.77
C THR A 27 37.68 6.05 19.05
N ASP A 28 38.89 5.50 18.98
CA ASP A 28 39.80 5.49 20.13
C ASP A 28 40.40 6.88 20.41
N ALA A 29 41.09 7.03 21.54
CA ALA A 29 41.73 8.28 21.94
C ALA A 29 42.85 8.75 20.97
N ALA A 30 43.27 7.91 20.04
CA ALA A 30 44.25 8.22 18.99
C ALA A 30 43.59 8.48 17.62
N GLY A 31 42.25 8.53 17.54
CA GLY A 31 41.51 8.83 16.31
C GLY A 31 41.31 7.63 15.39
N ARG A 32 41.65 6.40 15.80
CA ARG A 32 41.50 5.19 14.98
C ARG A 32 40.11 4.60 15.17
N THR A 33 39.56 4.07 14.08
CA THR A 33 38.26 3.39 14.12
C THR A 33 38.44 1.98 14.68
N VAL A 34 37.67 1.64 15.72
CA VAL A 34 37.65 0.32 16.35
C VAL A 34 36.24 -0.26 16.26
N TYR A 35 36.15 -1.57 16.02
CA TYR A 35 34.90 -2.32 15.89
C TYR A 35 34.82 -3.37 17.00
N SER A 36 33.70 -3.43 17.73
CA SER A 36 33.48 -4.45 18.76
C SER A 36 32.12 -5.13 18.62
N ASN A 37 32.11 -6.43 18.93
CA ASN A 37 30.90 -7.26 18.97
C ASN A 37 30.57 -7.58 20.42
N GLY A 38 29.56 -6.92 20.99
CA GLY A 38 29.01 -7.23 22.31
C GLY A 38 28.61 -6.01 23.13
N PRO A 39 27.70 -6.17 24.12
CA PRO A 39 27.25 -5.07 24.97
C PRO A 39 28.41 -4.56 25.82
N GLY A 40 28.84 -3.33 25.55
CA GLY A 40 30.01 -2.74 26.18
C GLY A 40 29.83 -2.55 27.68
N THR A 41 30.71 -3.15 28.48
CA THR A 41 30.98 -2.67 29.83
C THR A 41 31.87 -1.42 29.74
N PRO A 42 31.48 -0.29 30.35
CA PRO A 42 32.30 0.92 30.34
C PRO A 42 33.45 0.76 31.34
N SER A 43 34.66 0.52 30.83
CA SER A 43 35.87 0.66 31.64
C SER A 43 36.24 2.15 31.72
N ASP A 44 35.95 2.72 32.88
CA ASP A 44 36.60 3.83 33.57
C ASP A 44 37.57 4.71 32.74
N ALA A 45 37.03 5.77 32.12
CA ALA A 45 37.82 6.92 31.70
C ALA A 45 36.95 8.18 31.58
N GLY A 46 36.98 9.00 32.63
CA GLY A 46 36.94 10.45 32.48
C GLY A 46 35.60 11.15 32.65
N LYS A 47 35.42 11.72 33.86
CA LYS A 47 34.63 12.93 34.18
C LYS A 47 33.20 12.97 33.62
N ALA A 48 32.27 12.66 34.52
CA ALA A 48 30.86 13.04 34.45
C ALA A 48 30.69 14.55 34.14
N ARG A 49 30.56 14.87 32.85
CA ARG A 49 29.82 16.04 32.40
C ARG A 49 28.35 15.65 32.48
N ALA A 50 27.61 16.32 33.36
CA ALA A 50 26.16 16.11 33.49
C ALA A 50 25.51 16.10 32.09
N PRO A 51 24.65 15.12 31.77
CA PRO A 51 24.03 15.06 30.46
C PRO A 51 23.21 16.32 30.26
N ALA A 52 23.63 17.16 29.31
CA ALA A 52 22.78 18.20 28.79
C ALA A 52 21.52 17.50 28.26
N THR A 53 20.36 17.98 28.67
CA THR A 53 19.05 17.50 28.25
C THR A 53 18.88 17.71 26.73
N SER A 54 19.42 16.82 25.90
CA SER A 54 19.23 16.80 24.44
C SER A 54 18.02 15.96 24.00
N SER A 55 17.33 15.34 24.96
CA SER A 55 16.38 14.25 24.70
C SER A 55 15.10 14.61 23.93
N SER A 56 14.64 15.87 23.92
CA SER A 56 13.37 16.22 23.23
C SER A 56 13.52 16.55 21.75
N ARG A 57 14.70 17.00 21.30
CA ARG A 57 14.89 17.43 19.90
C ARG A 57 15.17 16.25 18.97
N GLU A 58 16.07 15.35 19.38
CA GLU A 58 16.39 14.12 18.62
C GLU A 58 15.13 13.26 18.39
N GLY A 59 14.31 13.04 19.41
CA GLY A 59 13.08 12.24 19.27
C GLY A 59 11.99 12.87 18.39
N THR A 60 12.03 14.18 18.16
CA THR A 60 11.07 14.88 17.29
C THR A 60 11.52 14.83 15.83
N ASP A 61 12.82 14.98 15.57
CA ASP A 61 13.40 14.91 14.22
C ASP A 61 13.32 13.49 13.65
N ASP A 62 13.56 12.47 14.47
CA ASP A 62 13.40 11.06 14.10
C ASP A 62 11.94 10.71 13.78
N PHE A 63 11.00 11.20 14.60
CA PHE A 63 9.57 11.00 14.36
C PHE A 63 9.15 11.64 13.03
N SER A 64 9.53 12.90 12.80
CA SER A 64 9.21 13.64 11.57
C SER A 64 9.72 12.91 10.32
N THR A 65 10.94 12.40 10.36
CA THR A 65 11.52 11.61 9.27
C THR A 65 10.71 10.32 9.03
N SER A 66 10.42 9.56 10.10
CA SER A 66 9.65 8.32 10.01
C SER A 66 8.22 8.55 9.49
N ALA A 67 7.58 9.65 9.88
CA ALA A 67 6.22 10.00 9.48
C ALA A 67 6.18 10.44 8.02
N SER A 68 7.19 11.21 7.57
CA SER A 68 7.34 11.61 6.17
C SER A 68 7.52 10.38 5.25
N LEU A 69 8.36 9.42 5.65
CA LEU A 69 8.55 8.18 4.90
C LEU A 69 7.27 7.33 4.82
N ARG A 70 6.55 7.19 5.96
CA ARG A 70 5.24 6.51 5.98
C ARG A 70 4.22 7.19 5.07
N ARG A 71 4.14 8.52 5.10
CA ARG A 71 3.28 9.30 4.18
C ARG A 71 3.61 9.00 2.72
N GLN A 72 4.89 9.06 2.35
CA GLN A 72 5.32 8.79 0.98
C GLN A 72 5.01 7.36 0.52
N ALA A 73 5.14 6.38 1.42
CA ALA A 73 4.78 4.99 1.13
C ALA A 73 3.28 4.85 0.86
N LEU A 74 2.43 5.43 1.71
CA LEU A 74 0.97 5.41 1.53
C LEU A 74 0.56 6.11 0.22
N GLU A 75 1.17 7.25 -0.11
CA GLU A 75 0.90 7.93 -1.38
C GLU A 75 1.30 7.13 -2.60
N ARG A 76 2.45 6.45 -2.55
CA ARG A 76 2.89 5.58 -3.64
C ARG A 76 1.92 4.41 -3.81
N ASP A 77 1.49 3.81 -2.71
CA ASP A 77 0.53 2.70 -2.70
C ASP A 77 -0.84 3.13 -3.27
N LEU A 78 -1.35 4.30 -2.89
CA LEU A 78 -2.58 4.85 -3.46
C LEU A 78 -2.47 5.05 -4.98
N ARG A 79 -1.37 5.63 -5.48
CA ARG A 79 -1.18 5.82 -6.93
C ARG A 79 -1.11 4.50 -7.68
N ALA A 80 -0.44 3.49 -7.12
CA ALA A 80 -0.35 2.16 -7.71
C ALA A 80 -1.71 1.46 -7.74
N SER A 81 -2.45 1.52 -6.62
CA SER A 81 -3.78 0.94 -6.50
C SER A 81 -4.79 1.62 -7.42
N ASP A 82 -4.77 2.95 -7.53
CA ASP A 82 -5.62 3.71 -8.47
C ASP A 82 -5.35 3.34 -9.93
N HIS A 83 -4.08 3.14 -10.30
CA HIS A 83 -3.73 2.67 -11.65
C HIS A 83 -4.31 1.29 -11.91
N ARG A 84 -4.12 0.36 -10.95
CA ARG A 84 -4.60 -1.00 -11.08
C ARG A 84 -6.13 -1.09 -11.13
N LEU A 85 -6.85 -0.25 -10.38
CA LEU A 85 -8.32 -0.15 -10.48
C LEU A 85 -8.77 0.25 -11.88
N ARG A 86 -8.12 1.26 -12.48
CA ARG A 86 -8.45 1.69 -13.86
C ARG A 86 -8.18 0.59 -14.88
N ASP A 87 -7.10 -0.17 -14.72
CA ASP A 87 -6.79 -1.30 -15.59
C ASP A 87 -7.86 -2.40 -15.48
N LEU A 88 -8.28 -2.75 -14.26
CA LEU A 88 -9.35 -3.73 -14.03
C LEU A 88 -10.69 -3.26 -14.60
N ASP A 89 -11.05 -2.00 -14.39
CA ASP A 89 -12.27 -1.40 -14.94
C ASP A 89 -12.24 -1.42 -16.49
N ALA A 90 -11.09 -1.17 -17.11
CA ALA A 90 -10.92 -1.23 -18.56
C ALA A 90 -11.06 -2.67 -19.10
N GLN A 91 -10.52 -3.66 -18.40
CA GLN A 91 -10.66 -5.09 -18.74
C GLN A 91 -12.12 -5.54 -18.63
N LEU A 92 -12.78 -5.24 -17.51
CA LEU A 92 -14.20 -5.54 -17.28
C LEU A 92 -15.09 -4.88 -18.34
N ALA A 93 -14.83 -3.62 -18.69
CA ALA A 93 -15.55 -2.94 -19.76
C ALA A 93 -15.34 -3.61 -21.13
N THR A 94 -14.15 -4.13 -21.40
CA THR A 94 -13.85 -4.84 -22.65
C THR A 94 -14.60 -6.17 -22.73
N LEU A 95 -14.61 -6.95 -21.65
CA LEU A 95 -15.36 -8.21 -21.55
C LEU A 95 -16.87 -7.97 -21.66
N ALA A 96 -17.39 -6.94 -21.00
CA ALA A 96 -18.80 -6.56 -21.10
C ALA A 96 -19.20 -6.21 -22.55
N ARG A 97 -18.36 -5.48 -23.29
CA ARG A 97 -18.60 -5.18 -24.71
C ARG A 97 -18.55 -6.43 -25.58
N ALA A 98 -17.59 -7.33 -25.35
CA ALA A 98 -17.49 -8.60 -26.08
C ALA A 98 -18.73 -9.46 -25.86
N ARG A 99 -19.20 -9.55 -24.62
CA ARG A 99 -20.43 -10.24 -24.25
C ARG A 99 -21.66 -9.65 -24.94
N MET A 100 -21.79 -8.33 -25.00
CA MET A 100 -22.89 -7.67 -25.72
C MET A 100 -22.87 -7.98 -27.22
N ARG A 101 -21.69 -8.00 -27.87
CA ARG A 101 -21.57 -8.37 -29.29
C ARG A 101 -21.99 -9.81 -29.54
N ASN A 102 -21.54 -10.74 -28.70
CA ASN A 102 -21.85 -12.16 -28.86
C ASN A 102 -23.32 -12.48 -28.57
N ALA A 103 -23.94 -11.78 -27.61
CA ALA A 103 -25.37 -11.91 -27.30
C ALA A 103 -26.30 -11.31 -28.39
N GLY A 104 -25.80 -10.39 -29.22
CA GLY A 104 -26.55 -9.79 -30.32
C GLY A 104 -26.36 -10.46 -31.69
N GLY A 105 -25.45 -11.43 -31.80
CA GLY A 105 -25.02 -12.02 -33.08
C GLY A 105 -25.46 -13.47 -33.33
N SER A 106 -26.31 -14.06 -32.49
CA SER A 106 -26.76 -15.45 -32.70
C SER A 106 -28.02 -15.50 -33.58
N GLU A 107 -27.85 -15.60 -34.90
CA GLU A 107 -28.96 -15.86 -35.85
C GLU A 107 -29.72 -17.17 -35.54
N ALA A 108 -29.07 -18.11 -34.85
CA ALA A 108 -29.63 -19.40 -34.48
C ALA A 108 -30.79 -19.34 -33.47
N THR A 109 -31.03 -18.19 -32.82
CA THR A 109 -32.13 -18.01 -31.83
C THR A 109 -33.26 -17.09 -32.32
N GLY A 110 -33.28 -16.73 -33.61
CA GLY A 110 -34.39 -15.99 -34.21
C GLY A 110 -34.62 -14.59 -33.59
N GLY A 111 -33.58 -13.96 -33.06
CA GLY A 111 -33.66 -12.64 -32.43
C GLY A 111 -34.27 -12.63 -31.01
N VAL A 112 -34.64 -13.80 -30.46
CA VAL A 112 -35.15 -13.89 -29.09
C VAL A 112 -33.98 -13.99 -28.12
N ARG A 113 -33.74 -12.93 -27.34
CA ARG A 113 -32.77 -12.93 -26.24
C ARG A 113 -33.14 -14.03 -25.25
N ALA A 114 -32.33 -15.08 -25.16
CA ALA A 114 -32.46 -16.04 -24.08
C ALA A 114 -32.32 -15.31 -22.73
N PRO A 115 -33.21 -15.57 -21.75
CA PRO A 115 -33.09 -15.02 -20.40
C PRO A 115 -31.91 -15.69 -19.71
N ALA A 116 -30.70 -15.21 -20.00
CA ALA A 116 -29.48 -15.72 -19.41
C ALA A 116 -29.31 -15.03 -18.04
N THR A 117 -29.80 -15.70 -17.00
CA THR A 117 -29.42 -15.41 -15.62
C THR A 117 -27.91 -15.68 -15.48
N ASP A 118 -27.17 -14.62 -15.20
CA ASP A 118 -25.72 -14.61 -14.93
C ASP A 118 -24.80 -14.95 -16.14
N VAL A 119 -24.86 -14.09 -17.17
CA VAL A 119 -24.05 -14.18 -18.41
C VAL A 119 -22.56 -13.88 -18.21
N ARG A 120 -22.12 -13.57 -16.99
CA ARG A 120 -20.72 -13.20 -16.75
C ARG A 120 -19.86 -14.46 -16.72
N SER A 121 -18.76 -14.44 -17.44
CA SER A 121 -17.77 -15.51 -17.34
C SER A 121 -17.19 -15.60 -15.93
N ASP A 122 -16.65 -16.76 -15.56
CA ASP A 122 -15.95 -16.91 -14.27
C ASP A 122 -14.75 -15.96 -14.16
N GLU A 123 -14.13 -15.62 -15.29
CA GLU A 123 -13.09 -14.59 -15.37
C GLU A 123 -13.62 -13.19 -15.05
N GLU A 124 -14.77 -12.78 -15.61
CA GLU A 124 -15.41 -11.50 -15.27
C GLU A 124 -15.77 -11.42 -13.79
N LYS A 125 -16.19 -12.55 -13.19
CA LYS A 125 -16.49 -12.62 -11.75
C LYS A 125 -15.21 -12.50 -10.90
N ALA A 126 -14.14 -13.20 -11.28
CA ALA A 126 -12.86 -13.14 -10.59
C ALA A 126 -12.25 -11.72 -10.63
N LEU A 127 -12.25 -11.07 -11.80
CA LEU A 127 -11.80 -9.69 -11.95
C LEU A 127 -12.66 -8.70 -11.17
N GLY A 128 -13.97 -8.93 -11.09
CA GLY A 128 -14.88 -8.16 -10.24
C GLY A 128 -14.51 -8.26 -8.76
N ALA A 129 -14.23 -9.47 -8.27
CA ALA A 129 -13.80 -9.68 -6.89
C ALA A 129 -12.43 -9.04 -6.60
N GLU A 130 -11.47 -9.12 -7.53
CA GLU A 130 -10.17 -8.44 -7.41
C GLU A 130 -10.34 -6.92 -7.32
N ARG A 131 -11.18 -6.34 -8.19
CA ARG A 131 -11.51 -4.91 -8.18
C ARG A 131 -12.11 -4.49 -6.84
N ASP A 132 -13.07 -5.24 -6.32
CA ASP A 132 -13.75 -4.90 -5.07
C ASP A 132 -12.79 -5.00 -3.87
N GLY A 133 -11.92 -6.03 -3.83
CA GLY A 133 -10.86 -6.14 -2.83
C GLY A 133 -9.86 -4.99 -2.91
N LEU A 134 -9.48 -4.57 -4.12
CA LEU A 134 -8.57 -3.44 -4.31
C LEU A 134 -9.22 -2.09 -3.94
N ALA A 135 -10.52 -1.93 -4.22
CA ALA A 135 -11.27 -0.75 -3.79
C ALA A 135 -11.34 -0.65 -2.26
N GLN A 136 -11.50 -1.79 -1.58
CA GLN A 136 -11.41 -1.85 -0.12
C GLN A 136 -10.01 -1.47 0.37
N HIS A 137 -8.94 -2.02 -0.23
CA HIS A 137 -7.56 -1.66 0.10
C HIS A 137 -7.32 -0.15 -0.02
N VAL A 138 -7.80 0.49 -1.09
CA VAL A 138 -7.71 1.95 -1.26
C VAL A 138 -8.40 2.70 -0.12
N ALA A 139 -9.56 2.24 0.33
CA ALA A 139 -10.25 2.84 1.47
C ALA A 139 -9.45 2.67 2.77
N GLU A 140 -8.84 1.51 2.98
CA GLU A 140 -7.98 1.21 4.14
C GLU A 140 -6.73 2.11 4.15
N VAL A 141 -6.05 2.27 3.01
CA VAL A 141 -4.86 3.12 2.88
C VAL A 141 -5.21 4.60 3.09
N ARG A 142 -6.36 5.07 2.60
CA ARG A 142 -6.87 6.42 2.90
C ARG A 142 -7.15 6.60 4.39
N GLY A 143 -7.74 5.60 5.04
CA GLY A 143 -7.92 5.58 6.49
C GLY A 143 -6.59 5.63 7.25
N ALA A 144 -5.59 4.86 6.82
CA ALA A 144 -4.25 4.87 7.40
C ALA A 144 -3.55 6.24 7.25
N TYR A 145 -3.73 6.90 6.09
CA TYR A 145 -3.22 8.25 5.88
C TYR A 145 -3.88 9.27 6.82
N ALA A 146 -5.20 9.19 7.01
CA ALA A 146 -5.92 10.06 7.93
C ALA A 146 -5.46 9.84 9.39
N LYS A 147 -5.27 8.60 9.81
CA LYS A 147 -4.69 8.29 11.13
C LYS A 147 -3.28 8.85 11.30
N LEU A 148 -2.43 8.69 10.29
CA LEU A 148 -1.07 9.27 10.31
C LEU A 148 -1.11 10.79 10.46
N ARG A 149 -2.09 11.46 9.83
CA ARG A 149 -2.31 12.90 9.98
C ARG A 149 -2.61 13.27 11.43
N GLU A 150 -3.54 12.55 12.06
CA GLU A 150 -3.93 12.77 13.45
C GLU A 150 -2.75 12.54 14.40
N GLU A 151 -1.99 11.47 14.20
CA GLU A 151 -0.77 11.18 14.98
C GLU A 151 0.27 12.31 14.86
N VAL A 152 0.51 12.78 13.64
CA VAL A 152 1.46 13.86 13.38
C VAL A 152 0.99 15.18 13.99
N ALA A 153 -0.29 15.50 13.84
CA ALA A 153 -0.87 16.71 14.43
C ALA A 153 -0.83 16.69 15.96
N ALA A 154 -1.16 15.55 16.58
CA ALA A 154 -1.13 15.37 18.03
C ALA A 154 0.28 15.51 18.59
N ARG A 155 1.30 15.03 17.86
CA ARG A 155 2.69 15.00 18.34
C ARG A 155 3.48 16.28 18.04
N LEU A 156 3.17 16.97 16.95
CA LEU A 156 3.85 18.20 16.52
C LEU A 156 3.05 19.48 16.83
N GLY A 157 1.85 19.36 17.40
CA GLY A 157 1.00 20.50 17.75
C GLY A 157 0.32 21.17 16.54
N GLY A 158 0.27 20.48 15.39
CA GLY A 158 -0.32 21.00 14.16
C GLY A 158 0.16 20.28 12.91
N THR A 159 -0.29 20.74 11.75
CA THR A 159 0.15 20.20 10.45
C THR A 159 1.52 20.78 10.09
N PRO A 160 2.57 19.95 9.96
CA PRO A 160 3.91 20.42 9.64
C PRO A 160 4.01 20.88 8.18
N SER A 161 4.97 21.75 7.87
CA SER A 161 5.15 22.33 6.52
C SER A 161 5.49 21.32 5.42
N TRP A 162 6.01 20.16 5.79
CA TRP A 162 6.30 19.06 4.86
C TRP A 162 5.09 18.14 4.61
N TRP A 163 3.99 18.34 5.34
CA TRP A 163 2.75 17.60 5.13
C TRP A 163 2.12 18.04 3.81
N ILE A 164 1.82 17.09 2.93
CA ILE A 164 1.15 17.34 1.66
C ILE A 164 -0.16 16.59 1.72
N GLU A 165 -1.27 17.31 1.57
CA GLU A 165 -2.60 16.73 1.53
C GLU A 165 -2.74 15.74 0.38
N LEU A 166 -3.45 14.64 0.62
CA LEU A 166 -3.93 13.81 -0.47
C LEU A 166 -4.87 14.65 -1.33
N SER A 167 -4.42 14.97 -2.54
CA SER A 167 -5.29 15.56 -3.54
C SER A 167 -6.42 14.58 -3.82
N THR A 168 -7.63 14.92 -3.39
CA THR A 168 -8.87 14.25 -3.81
C THR A 168 -9.04 14.52 -5.30
N ARG A 169 -8.31 13.81 -6.16
CA ARG A 169 -8.64 13.84 -7.59
C ARG A 169 -9.95 13.08 -7.75
N ASP A 170 -11.00 13.89 -7.83
CA ASP A 170 -12.39 13.55 -8.02
C ASP A 170 -12.59 12.29 -8.86
N HIS A 171 -13.15 11.26 -8.23
CA HIS A 171 -13.87 10.19 -8.91
C HIS A 171 -15.29 10.65 -9.31
N VAL A 172 -15.49 11.94 -9.60
CA VAL A 172 -16.71 12.43 -10.28
C VAL A 172 -16.57 12.12 -11.77
N SER A 173 -16.62 10.84 -12.09
CA SER A 173 -16.91 10.36 -13.44
C SER A 173 -18.30 9.74 -13.38
N GLY A 174 -19.34 10.55 -13.62
CA GLY A 174 -20.69 10.01 -13.72
C GLY A 174 -21.87 10.95 -13.52
N ARG A 175 -22.04 11.97 -14.38
CA ARG A 175 -23.32 12.23 -15.06
C ARG A 175 -23.18 13.39 -16.06
N PRO A 176 -23.28 13.16 -17.37
CA PRO A 176 -23.91 14.17 -18.21
C PRO A 176 -25.37 14.21 -17.80
N GLU A 177 -25.76 15.31 -17.16
CA GLU A 177 -27.16 15.68 -16.99
C GLU A 177 -27.76 15.78 -18.39
N SER A 178 -28.39 14.69 -18.82
CA SER A 178 -29.20 14.67 -20.03
C SER A 178 -30.43 15.51 -19.73
N ALA A 179 -30.29 16.83 -19.91
CA ALA A 179 -31.41 17.73 -20.04
C ALA A 179 -32.09 17.42 -21.38
N ASN A 180 -32.98 16.45 -21.36
CA ASN A 180 -34.02 16.34 -22.37
C ASN A 180 -35.30 15.87 -21.70
N ALA A 181 -36.23 16.80 -21.47
CA ALA A 181 -37.63 16.64 -21.86
C ALA A 181 -38.45 17.88 -21.47
N ALA A 182 -38.95 18.55 -22.51
CA ALA A 182 -40.31 19.07 -22.61
C ALA A 182 -40.78 20.14 -21.61
N ARG A 183 -40.86 21.39 -22.09
CA ARG A 183 -42.13 22.02 -22.46
C ARG A 183 -41.91 23.21 -23.39
#